data_AF-A0A952RQK6-F1
#
_entry.id   AF-A0A952RQK6-F1
#
_cell.length_a   1.000
_cell.length_b   1.000
_cell.length_c   1.000
_cell.angle_alpha   90.00
_cell.angle_beta   90.00
_cell.angle_gamma   90.00
#
_symmetry.space_group_name_H-M   'P 1'
#
loop_
_entity.id
_entity.type
_entity.pdbx_description
1 polymer ?
#
loop_
_entity_poly.entity_id
_entity_poly.type
_entity_poly.pdbx_seq_one_letter_code
_entity_poly.pdbx_strand_id
1 'polypeptide(L)'
;MARQKICLLPHCAYLSETTRMLAIRRALLARGADVCVATHGGTHEELLKAEGVRYTVVGTRLTNERCKELVRMGAGMGPPNQSMWTDAEIRAYAEAEARFFRENDVGVAVTGFTLTTLLSTRLAEIPLVTEHAGSFVPPVWERKMIEPFLTQMVPGIRFLPTFLLRAFNNVGMNKLKFYCAGFNRVAKELGVEDVPSFAALLLSDLTLVPDTPDVLGVPAEVMDRWRPAGAGYRASTRLRYAGPIFAQIDRPVPERVTRFLDGGGPVAYVAITSSLTEEVRGVVSALRSSGARLLVAGTVHDVGDLAGDDVLVEQVLPSHLVMPKVDLAVTAGGQGSVQCAMAAGTPLITIPLQPEQDFNGQLVERHGAGARIAMRDATSPAIADLAKRILGDARFRDGARRVRDSYAKVDGPLAAADAILELVAERRAA
;
A
#
# COMPACT_ATOMS: atom_id res chain seq x y z
N MET A 1 -16.31 10.03 30.75
CA MET A 1 -16.25 10.99 29.64
C MET A 1 -16.12 10.19 28.35
N ALA A 2 -16.75 10.62 27.25
CA ALA A 2 -16.59 9.91 25.98
C ALA A 2 -15.11 10.00 25.55
N ARG A 3 -14.47 8.87 25.25
CA ARG A 3 -13.08 8.83 24.77
C ARG A 3 -13.00 9.59 23.45
N GLN A 4 -12.13 10.60 23.33
CA GLN A 4 -12.05 11.44 22.12
C GLN A 4 -10.73 11.35 21.38
N LYS A 5 -9.70 10.78 22.00
CA LYS A 5 -8.35 10.78 21.43
C LYS A 5 -8.25 9.80 20.27
N ILE A 6 -7.64 10.25 19.18
CA ILE A 6 -7.32 9.40 18.03
C ILE A 6 -5.92 8.85 18.22
N CYS A 7 -5.76 7.52 18.20
CA CYS A 7 -4.45 6.89 18.22
C CYS A 7 -4.06 6.47 16.81
N LEU A 8 -2.96 7.02 16.29
CA LEU A 8 -2.33 6.54 15.07
C LEU A 8 -1.30 5.45 15.43
N LEU A 9 -1.42 4.29 14.80
CA LEU A 9 -0.54 3.14 15.01
C LEU A 9 0.27 2.77 13.76
N PRO A 10 1.33 3.55 13.42
CA PRO A 10 2.22 3.19 12.33
C PRO A 10 2.98 1.89 12.60
N HIS A 11 2.86 0.95 11.67
CA HIS A 11 3.69 -0.24 11.58
C HIS A 11 5.06 0.11 10.96
N CYS A 12 6.00 0.51 11.82
CA CYS A 12 7.32 1.03 11.42
C CYS A 12 8.25 0.01 10.73
N ALA A 13 7.84 -1.24 10.51
CA ALA A 13 8.52 -2.14 9.57
C ALA A 13 8.33 -1.76 8.09
N TYR A 14 7.30 -0.97 7.76
CA TYR A 14 6.97 -0.60 6.39
C TYR A 14 7.08 0.92 6.18
N LEU A 15 7.95 1.34 5.24
CA LEU A 15 8.13 2.74 4.87
C LEU A 15 6.82 3.39 4.40
N SER A 16 6.08 2.70 3.54
CA SER A 16 4.81 3.19 2.98
C SER A 16 3.75 3.36 4.04
N GLU A 17 3.72 2.51 5.06
CA GLU A 17 2.77 2.62 6.17
C GLU A 17 3.12 3.83 7.05
N THR A 18 4.40 3.91 7.46
CA THR A 18 4.88 4.95 8.36
C THR A 18 4.65 6.35 7.77
N THR A 19 4.96 6.52 6.48
CA THR A 19 4.80 7.80 5.78
C THR A 19 3.34 8.21 5.57
N ARG A 20 2.43 7.26 5.30
CA ARG A 20 0.99 7.53 5.19
C ARG A 20 0.39 7.94 6.53
N MET A 21 0.76 7.27 7.62
CA MET A 21 0.33 7.66 8.96
C MET A 21 0.82 9.05 9.35
N LEU A 22 2.06 9.42 9.00
CA LEU A 22 2.57 10.78 9.19
C LEU A 22 1.76 11.82 8.41
N ALA A 23 1.37 11.51 7.17
CA ALA A 23 0.53 12.40 6.37
C ALA A 23 -0.87 12.60 6.99
N ILE A 24 -1.54 11.51 7.37
CA ILE A 24 -2.85 11.56 8.06
C ILE A 24 -2.72 12.31 9.38
N ARG A 25 -1.64 12.12 10.14
CA ARG A 25 -1.36 12.86 11.37
C ARG A 25 -1.33 14.37 11.14
N ARG A 26 -0.58 14.83 10.14
CA ARG A 26 -0.50 16.26 9.81
C ARG A 26 -1.87 16.83 9.50
N ALA A 27 -2.69 16.12 8.72
CA ALA A 27 -4.04 16.54 8.39
C ALA A 27 -4.96 16.58 9.62
N LEU A 28 -4.93 15.57 10.49
CA LEU A 28 -5.70 15.55 11.75
C LEU A 28 -5.30 16.70 12.68
N LEU A 29 -4.01 16.98 12.83
CA LEU A 29 -3.53 18.11 13.63
C LEU A 29 -3.93 19.45 13.04
N ALA A 30 -3.91 19.59 11.71
CA ALA A 30 -4.41 20.79 11.02
C ALA A 30 -5.91 21.02 11.25
N ARG A 31 -6.68 19.95 11.50
CA ARG A 31 -8.10 20.01 11.93
C ARG A 31 -8.28 20.20 13.45
N GLY A 32 -7.20 20.35 14.21
CA GLY A 32 -7.25 20.54 15.67
C GLY A 32 -7.60 19.27 16.46
N ALA A 33 -7.42 18.08 15.87
CA ALA A 33 -7.73 16.83 16.53
C ALA A 33 -6.74 16.51 17.67
N ASP A 34 -7.23 15.88 18.74
CA ASP A 34 -6.38 15.30 19.79
C ASP A 34 -5.84 13.94 19.32
N VAL A 35 -4.54 13.89 19.04
CA VAL A 35 -3.88 12.73 18.42
C VAL A 35 -2.71 12.27 19.28
N CYS A 36 -2.64 10.97 19.58
CA CYS A 36 -1.43 10.31 20.04
C CYS A 36 -0.89 9.31 19.01
N VAL A 37 0.40 8.99 19.12
CA VAL A 37 1.05 8.00 18.25
C VAL A 37 1.58 6.86 19.12
N ALA A 38 1.25 5.64 18.74
CA ALA A 38 1.79 4.43 19.34
C ALA A 38 2.36 3.52 18.24
N THR A 39 3.36 2.72 18.53
CA THR A 39 3.91 1.77 17.55
C THR A 39 4.55 0.59 18.27
N HIS A 40 4.81 -0.51 17.56
CA HIS A 40 5.68 -1.58 18.07
C HIS A 40 7.17 -1.27 17.83
N GLY A 41 7.48 -0.08 17.31
CA GLY A 41 8.80 0.26 16.83
C GLY A 41 9.11 -0.42 15.49
N GLY A 42 10.36 -0.31 15.04
CA GLY A 42 10.82 -0.95 13.82
C GLY A 42 11.79 -0.11 12.99
N THR A 43 12.10 -0.61 11.80
CA THR A 43 13.16 -0.09 10.93
C THR A 43 12.99 1.35 10.48
N HIS A 44 11.77 1.89 10.48
CA HIS A 44 11.45 3.24 10.00
C HIS A 44 11.06 4.24 11.11
N GLU A 45 11.35 3.94 12.38
CA GLU A 45 11.09 4.86 13.50
C GLU A 45 11.83 6.21 13.38
N GLU A 46 12.94 6.26 12.64
CA GLU A 46 13.67 7.49 12.37
C GLU A 46 12.82 8.54 11.65
N LEU A 47 11.80 8.14 10.88
CA LEU A 47 10.89 9.07 10.22
C LEU A 47 9.99 9.80 11.24
N LEU A 48 9.50 9.07 12.25
CA LEU A 48 8.76 9.68 13.36
C LEU A 48 9.65 10.67 14.12
N LYS A 49 10.90 10.29 14.38
CA LYS A 49 11.89 11.14 15.09
C LYS A 49 12.26 12.38 14.28
N ALA A 50 12.45 12.24 12.97
CA ALA A 50 12.80 13.35 12.07
C ALA A 50 11.71 14.42 12.04
N GLU A 51 10.44 14.04 12.13
CA GLU A 51 9.30 14.97 12.24
C GLU A 51 9.02 15.45 13.68
N GLY A 52 9.87 15.10 14.65
CA GLY A 52 9.69 15.47 16.05
C GLY A 52 8.44 14.86 16.71
N VAL A 53 7.92 13.76 16.15
CA VAL A 53 6.71 13.10 16.66
C VAL A 53 7.02 12.42 17.99
N ARG A 54 6.28 12.79 19.04
CA ARG A 54 6.26 12.03 20.30
C ARG A 54 5.41 10.79 20.11
N TYR A 55 5.97 9.62 20.40
CA TYR A 55 5.28 8.34 20.27
C TYR A 55 5.62 7.40 21.43
N THR A 56 4.73 6.45 21.69
CA THR A 56 4.91 5.39 22.69
C THR A 56 5.19 4.07 21.99
N VAL A 57 6.20 3.32 22.46
CA VAL A 57 6.38 1.94 22.03
C VAL A 57 5.52 1.03 22.90
N VAL A 58 4.60 0.30 22.26
CA VAL A 58 3.63 -0.57 22.92
C VAL A 58 4.07 -2.02 22.74
N GLY A 59 4.10 -2.77 23.85
CA GLY A 59 4.57 -4.16 23.84
C GLY A 59 6.08 -4.28 23.61
N THR A 60 6.51 -5.43 23.10
CA THR A 60 7.92 -5.69 22.77
C THR A 60 8.32 -4.87 21.54
N ARG A 61 9.49 -4.23 21.57
CA ARG A 61 9.99 -3.50 20.41
C ARG A 61 10.36 -4.47 19.28
N LEU A 62 9.86 -4.23 18.07
CA LEU A 62 10.27 -4.95 16.86
C LEU A 62 11.73 -4.66 16.52
N THR A 63 12.52 -5.71 16.33
CA THR A 63 13.90 -5.60 15.84
C THR A 63 13.92 -5.41 14.32
N ASN A 64 15.06 -4.96 13.79
CA ASN A 64 15.23 -4.82 12.33
C ASN A 64 15.15 -6.18 11.61
N GLU A 65 15.63 -7.24 12.25
CA GLU A 65 15.56 -8.61 11.75
C GLU A 65 14.10 -9.06 11.65
N ARG A 66 13.30 -8.82 12.70
CA ARG A 66 11.88 -9.14 12.69
C ARG A 66 11.11 -8.31 11.67
N CYS A 67 11.46 -7.04 11.50
CA CYS A 67 10.88 -6.20 10.44
C CYS A 67 11.14 -6.78 9.05
N LYS A 68 12.37 -7.22 8.75
CA LYS A 68 12.71 -7.87 7.48
C LYS A 68 11.92 -9.16 7.26
N GLU A 69 11.71 -9.96 8.30
CA GLU A 69 10.87 -11.15 8.22
C GLU A 69 9.42 -10.80 7.91
N LEU A 70 8.83 -9.81 8.61
CA LEU A 70 7.46 -9.35 8.36
C LEU A 70 7.26 -8.81 6.94
N VAL A 71 8.26 -8.11 6.40
CA VAL A 71 8.23 -7.65 4.99
C VAL A 71 8.25 -8.83 4.02
N ARG A 72 9.09 -9.84 4.24
CA ARG A 72 9.17 -11.04 3.38
C ARG A 72 7.93 -11.93 3.49
N MET A 73 7.39 -12.04 4.69
CA MET A 73 6.27 -12.92 5.01
C MET A 73 4.93 -12.19 4.96
N GLY A 74 4.88 -10.95 4.47
CA GLY A 74 3.64 -10.16 4.43
C GLY A 74 2.49 -10.85 3.70
N ALA A 75 1.26 -10.41 3.99
CA ALA A 75 0.06 -10.86 3.30
C ALA A 75 0.20 -10.69 1.79
N GLY A 76 0.06 -11.78 1.02
CA GLY A 76 0.26 -11.78 -0.43
C GLY A 76 1.67 -12.15 -0.91
N MET A 77 2.66 -12.15 -0.01
CA MET A 77 4.06 -12.50 -0.30
C MET A 77 4.45 -13.89 0.26
N GLY A 78 4.02 -14.22 1.49
CA GLY A 78 4.31 -15.53 2.11
C GLY A 78 3.23 -16.60 1.86
N PRO A 79 3.51 -17.90 2.14
CA PRO A 79 2.58 -19.01 1.92
C PRO A 79 1.15 -18.75 2.48
N PRO A 80 0.07 -19.02 1.72
CA PRO A 80 -1.30 -18.66 2.13
C PRO A 80 -1.78 -19.27 3.47
N ASN A 81 -1.20 -20.39 3.89
CA ASN A 81 -1.52 -21.11 5.12
C ASN A 81 -0.62 -20.73 6.32
N GLN A 82 0.33 -19.81 6.14
CA GLN A 82 1.20 -19.37 7.24
C GLN A 82 0.44 -18.49 8.25
N SER A 83 1.06 -18.30 9.42
CA SER A 83 0.76 -17.18 10.31
C SER A 83 1.95 -16.22 10.30
N MET A 84 1.72 -14.94 10.03
CA MET A 84 2.77 -13.91 10.00
C MET A 84 3.38 -13.64 11.39
N TRP A 85 2.57 -13.86 12.43
CA TRP A 85 2.96 -13.79 13.84
C TRP A 85 2.67 -15.12 14.52
N THR A 86 3.44 -15.42 15.56
CA THR A 86 3.08 -16.49 16.49
C THR A 86 1.84 -16.11 17.29
N ASP A 87 1.07 -17.09 17.77
CA ASP A 87 -0.09 -16.85 18.62
C ASP A 87 0.28 -16.05 19.89
N ALA A 88 1.49 -16.29 20.43
CA ALA A 88 2.02 -15.55 21.57
C ALA A 88 2.30 -14.07 21.25
N GLU A 89 2.88 -13.77 20.08
CA GLU A 89 3.07 -12.38 19.62
C GLU A 89 1.71 -11.69 19.43
N ILE A 90 0.76 -12.33 18.75
CA ILE A 90 -0.58 -11.76 18.51
C ILE A 90 -1.24 -11.42 19.85
N ARG A 91 -1.24 -12.36 20.81
CA ARG A 91 -1.83 -12.14 22.14
C ARG A 91 -1.15 -11.00 22.88
N ALA A 92 0.18 -11.02 22.96
CA ALA A 92 0.94 -10.03 23.70
C ALA A 92 0.74 -8.61 23.16
N TYR A 93 0.79 -8.42 21.83
CA TYR A 93 0.53 -7.11 21.23
C TYR A 93 -0.93 -6.70 21.40
N ALA A 94 -1.90 -7.59 21.15
CA ALA A 94 -3.31 -7.25 21.26
C ALA A 94 -3.70 -6.80 22.69
N GLU A 95 -3.17 -7.46 23.72
CA GLU A 95 -3.39 -7.08 25.11
C GLU A 95 -2.68 -5.77 25.49
N ALA A 96 -1.44 -5.56 25.01
CA ALA A 96 -0.67 -4.34 25.26
C ALA A 96 -1.31 -3.11 24.60
N GLU A 97 -1.73 -3.24 23.34
CA GLU A 97 -2.48 -2.21 22.60
C GLU A 97 -3.79 -1.87 23.31
N ALA A 98 -4.60 -2.88 23.67
CA ALA A 98 -5.88 -2.65 24.33
C ALA A 98 -5.71 -1.95 25.69
N ARG A 99 -4.66 -2.31 26.44
CA ARG A 99 -4.30 -1.63 27.69
C ARG A 99 -3.90 -0.18 27.43
N PHE A 100 -3.02 0.06 26.47
CA PHE A 100 -2.60 1.41 26.07
C PHE A 100 -3.80 2.28 25.69
N PHE A 101 -4.74 1.74 24.91
CA PHE A 101 -5.95 2.46 24.51
C PHE A 101 -6.79 2.91 25.71
N ARG A 102 -6.99 2.02 26.70
CA ARG A 102 -7.74 2.33 27.91
C ARG A 102 -7.03 3.37 28.79
N GLU A 103 -5.73 3.23 28.98
CA GLU A 103 -4.92 4.11 29.84
C GLU A 103 -4.75 5.53 29.25
N ASN A 104 -4.86 5.67 27.92
CA ASN A 104 -4.64 6.95 27.23
C ASN A 104 -5.93 7.61 26.71
N ASP A 105 -7.09 7.09 27.09
CA ASP A 105 -8.41 7.57 26.69
C ASP A 105 -8.62 7.60 25.17
N VAL A 106 -8.09 6.57 24.48
CA VAL A 106 -8.23 6.43 23.02
C VAL A 106 -9.66 6.06 22.67
N GLY A 107 -10.28 6.85 21.81
CA GLY A 107 -11.64 6.62 21.31
C GLY A 107 -11.70 6.01 19.92
N VAL A 108 -10.66 6.18 19.10
CA VAL A 108 -10.53 5.61 17.76
C VAL A 108 -9.07 5.23 17.51
N ALA A 109 -8.81 4.03 16.99
CA ALA A 109 -7.49 3.63 16.54
C ALA A 109 -7.43 3.68 15.00
N VAL A 110 -6.30 4.12 14.46
CA VAL A 110 -6.06 4.23 13.01
C VAL A 110 -4.74 3.56 12.69
N THR A 111 -4.70 2.68 11.70
CA THR A 111 -3.46 2.04 11.24
C THR A 111 -3.50 1.77 9.76
N GLY A 112 -2.33 1.66 9.12
CA GLY A 112 -2.24 0.93 7.88
C GLY A 112 -2.20 -0.56 8.17
N PHE A 113 -1.13 -1.08 8.77
CA PHE A 113 -0.84 -2.52 8.75
C PHE A 113 -0.53 -3.15 10.12
N THR A 114 -0.86 -2.48 11.23
CA THR A 114 -0.75 -3.08 12.58
C THR A 114 -1.90 -4.05 12.81
N LEU A 115 -1.84 -5.24 12.20
CA LEU A 115 -2.98 -6.19 12.12
C LEU A 115 -3.50 -6.69 13.47
N THR A 116 -2.66 -6.70 14.51
CA THR A 116 -3.07 -7.00 15.90
C THR A 116 -4.15 -6.06 16.43
N THR A 117 -4.27 -4.86 15.85
CA THR A 117 -5.35 -3.92 16.15
C THR A 117 -6.75 -4.44 15.79
N LEU A 118 -6.85 -5.42 14.88
CA LEU A 118 -8.11 -6.10 14.58
C LEU A 118 -8.71 -6.83 15.80
N LEU A 119 -7.86 -7.20 16.77
CA LEU A 119 -8.28 -7.83 18.03
C LEU A 119 -8.27 -6.84 19.19
N SER A 120 -7.23 -6.01 19.32
CA SER A 120 -7.10 -5.11 20.47
C SER A 120 -8.16 -4.02 20.53
N THR A 121 -8.65 -3.54 19.38
CA THR A 121 -9.75 -2.56 19.32
C THR A 121 -11.07 -3.18 19.80
N ARG A 122 -11.31 -4.48 19.54
CA ARG A 122 -12.44 -5.22 20.08
C ARG A 122 -12.31 -5.40 21.59
N LEU A 123 -11.12 -5.76 22.07
CA LEU A 123 -10.82 -5.84 23.51
C LEU A 123 -10.98 -4.50 24.25
N ALA A 124 -10.73 -3.38 23.56
CA ALA A 124 -10.85 -2.04 24.13
C ALA A 124 -12.22 -1.37 23.86
N GLU A 125 -13.08 -2.04 23.09
CA GLU A 125 -14.42 -1.58 22.66
C GLU A 125 -14.41 -0.22 21.93
N ILE A 126 -13.41 -0.04 21.06
CA ILE A 126 -13.25 1.14 20.20
C ILE A 126 -13.26 0.74 18.72
N PRO A 127 -13.70 1.62 17.80
CA PRO A 127 -13.61 1.36 16.38
C PRO A 127 -12.16 1.44 15.87
N LEU A 128 -11.90 0.67 14.82
CA LEU A 128 -10.68 0.68 14.04
C LEU A 128 -10.91 1.34 12.68
N VAL A 129 -9.99 2.23 12.30
CA VAL A 129 -9.87 2.78 10.95
C VAL A 129 -8.64 2.18 10.28
N THR A 130 -8.79 1.73 9.02
CA THR A 130 -7.67 1.20 8.23
C THR A 130 -7.52 1.87 6.89
N GLU A 131 -6.31 1.92 6.36
CA GLU A 131 -6.03 2.46 5.01
C GLU A 131 -5.23 1.46 4.12
N HIS A 132 -4.93 0.25 4.61
CA HIS A 132 -4.10 -0.71 3.88
C HIS A 132 -4.80 -1.52 2.78
N ALA A 133 -6.13 -1.50 2.68
CA ALA A 133 -6.83 -2.24 1.62
C ALA A 133 -6.48 -1.73 0.21
N GLY A 134 -5.92 -0.51 0.09
CA GLY A 134 -5.64 0.11 -1.19
C GLY A 134 -6.92 0.20 -2.03
N SER A 135 -6.80 -0.04 -3.33
CA SER A 135 -7.94 -0.12 -4.25
C SER A 135 -8.55 -1.54 -4.30
N PHE A 136 -8.02 -2.49 -3.53
CA PHE A 136 -8.40 -3.91 -3.55
C PHE A 136 -9.52 -4.20 -2.54
N VAL A 137 -10.73 -3.72 -2.84
CA VAL A 137 -11.88 -3.71 -1.92
C VAL A 137 -13.11 -4.46 -2.45
N PRO A 138 -14.08 -4.86 -1.60
CA PRO A 138 -15.23 -5.67 -2.02
C PRO A 138 -16.02 -5.16 -3.23
N PRO A 139 -16.33 -3.85 -3.37
CA PRO A 139 -17.03 -3.36 -4.55
C PRO A 139 -16.33 -3.68 -5.88
N VAL A 140 -15.01 -3.79 -5.89
CA VAL A 140 -14.22 -4.15 -7.09
C VAL A 140 -14.46 -5.61 -7.47
N TRP A 141 -14.41 -6.51 -6.49
CA TRP A 141 -14.61 -7.96 -6.68
C TRP A 141 -16.05 -8.26 -7.09
N GLU A 142 -17.01 -7.67 -6.38
CA GLU A 142 -18.45 -7.86 -6.61
C GLU A 142 -18.87 -7.37 -8.01
N ARG A 143 -18.21 -6.33 -8.52
CA ARG A 143 -18.39 -5.80 -9.89
C ARG A 143 -17.56 -6.53 -10.96
N LYS A 144 -16.86 -7.61 -10.59
CA LYS A 144 -16.07 -8.47 -11.50
C LYS A 144 -14.97 -7.71 -12.25
N MET A 145 -14.34 -6.74 -11.58
CA MET A 145 -13.38 -5.81 -12.17
C MET A 145 -11.95 -6.35 -12.22
N ILE A 146 -11.65 -7.46 -11.54
CA ILE A 146 -10.32 -8.09 -11.57
C ILE A 146 -10.20 -9.00 -12.79
N GLU A 147 -9.19 -8.75 -13.62
CA GLU A 147 -8.73 -9.68 -14.65
C GLU A 147 -7.72 -10.69 -14.09
N PRO A 148 -7.48 -11.82 -14.77
CA PRO A 148 -6.49 -12.79 -14.32
C PRO A 148 -5.11 -12.18 -14.09
N PHE A 149 -4.57 -12.42 -12.89
CA PHE A 149 -3.27 -11.93 -12.46
C PHE A 149 -2.13 -12.57 -13.26
N LEU A 150 -1.07 -11.81 -13.52
CA LEU A 150 0.19 -12.32 -14.07
C LEU A 150 0.90 -13.24 -13.08
N THR A 151 0.77 -12.94 -11.79
CA THR A 151 1.27 -13.76 -10.68
C THR A 151 0.12 -14.49 -10.00
N GLN A 152 0.15 -15.82 -10.03
CA GLN A 152 -0.87 -16.66 -9.41
C GLN A 152 -0.40 -17.14 -8.02
N MET A 153 -1.21 -16.89 -6.97
CA MET A 153 -0.90 -17.33 -5.61
C MET A 153 -0.98 -18.85 -5.43
N VAL A 154 -1.76 -19.52 -6.29
CA VAL A 154 -2.04 -20.96 -6.18
C VAL A 154 -1.28 -21.71 -7.29
N PRO A 155 -0.37 -22.64 -6.94
CA PRO A 155 0.31 -23.47 -7.92
C PRO A 155 -0.68 -24.20 -8.85
N GLY A 156 -0.39 -24.20 -10.15
CA GLY A 156 -1.20 -24.91 -11.15
C GLY A 156 -2.48 -24.20 -11.62
N ILE A 157 -2.97 -23.18 -10.90
CA ILE A 157 -4.21 -22.48 -11.29
C ILE A 157 -4.06 -21.76 -12.64
N ARG A 158 -2.84 -21.37 -13.02
CA ARG A 158 -2.51 -20.70 -14.29
C ARG A 158 -2.93 -21.45 -15.56
N PHE A 159 -3.19 -22.76 -15.46
CA PHE A 159 -3.62 -23.60 -16.58
C PHE A 159 -5.15 -23.64 -16.75
N LEU A 160 -5.91 -23.05 -15.83
CA LEU A 160 -7.36 -22.96 -15.96
C LEU A 160 -7.76 -21.98 -17.07
N PRO A 161 -8.91 -22.21 -17.74
CA PRO A 161 -9.54 -21.25 -18.62
C PRO A 161 -9.71 -19.87 -17.97
N THR A 162 -9.49 -18.80 -18.76
CA THR A 162 -9.55 -17.39 -18.32
C THR A 162 -10.82 -17.03 -17.57
N PHE A 163 -11.98 -17.56 -18.00
CA PHE A 163 -13.26 -17.28 -17.32
C PHE A 163 -13.32 -17.87 -15.90
N LEU A 164 -12.68 -19.02 -15.65
CA LEU A 164 -12.59 -19.62 -14.31
C LEU A 164 -11.62 -18.83 -13.42
N LEU A 165 -10.48 -18.41 -13.97
CA LEU A 165 -9.53 -17.54 -13.25
C LEU A 165 -10.19 -16.23 -12.84
N ARG A 166 -10.94 -15.61 -13.76
CA ARG A 166 -11.70 -14.39 -13.48
C ARG A 166 -12.76 -14.63 -12.41
N ALA A 167 -13.51 -15.74 -12.47
CA ALA A 167 -14.49 -16.08 -11.44
C ALA A 167 -13.82 -16.28 -10.07
N PHE A 168 -12.71 -17.00 -10.00
CA PHE A 168 -11.95 -17.23 -8.77
C PHE A 168 -11.47 -15.93 -8.13
N ASN A 169 -10.85 -15.04 -8.94
CA ASN A 169 -10.32 -13.76 -8.45
C ASN A 169 -11.40 -12.81 -7.91
N ASN A 170 -12.62 -12.87 -8.45
CA ASN A 170 -13.70 -11.95 -8.09
C ASN A 170 -14.70 -12.50 -7.05
N VAL A 171 -14.75 -13.83 -6.84
CA VAL A 171 -15.74 -14.46 -5.93
C VAL A 171 -15.07 -15.19 -4.76
N GLY A 172 -13.80 -15.55 -4.88
CA GLY A 172 -13.09 -16.34 -3.86
C GLY A 172 -12.57 -15.52 -2.69
N MET A 173 -12.14 -14.27 -2.92
CA MET A 173 -11.31 -13.50 -1.97
C MET A 173 -11.97 -13.30 -0.58
N ASN A 174 -13.29 -13.14 -0.54
CA ASN A 174 -14.05 -12.95 0.70
C ASN A 174 -14.41 -14.26 1.44
N LYS A 175 -14.05 -15.42 0.86
CA LYS A 175 -14.26 -16.74 1.46
C LYS A 175 -12.96 -17.40 1.90
N LEU A 176 -11.82 -16.94 1.39
CA LEU A 176 -10.50 -17.48 1.73
C LEU A 176 -10.13 -17.04 3.14
N LYS A 177 -9.58 -17.96 3.95
CA LYS A 177 -9.15 -17.71 5.34
C LYS A 177 -7.62 -17.61 5.47
N PHE A 178 -6.95 -17.15 4.42
CA PHE A 178 -5.50 -17.01 4.42
C PHE A 178 -5.05 -16.09 5.55
N TYR A 179 -3.98 -16.48 6.24
CA TYR A 179 -3.39 -15.78 7.38
C TYR A 179 -4.30 -15.56 8.62
N CYS A 180 -5.55 -16.06 8.63
CA CYS A 180 -6.52 -15.77 9.69
C CYS A 180 -6.42 -16.74 10.89
N ALA A 181 -5.82 -17.92 10.71
CA ALA A 181 -5.90 -19.01 11.69
C ALA A 181 -5.30 -18.65 13.06
N GLY A 182 -4.12 -18.01 13.09
CA GLY A 182 -3.49 -17.55 14.33
C GLY A 182 -4.32 -16.47 15.03
N PHE A 183 -4.80 -15.49 14.27
CA PHE A 183 -5.68 -14.44 14.77
C PHE A 183 -6.96 -15.01 15.39
N ASN A 184 -7.61 -15.99 14.76
CA ASN A 184 -8.89 -16.54 15.26
C ASN A 184 -8.69 -17.45 16.48
N ARG A 185 -7.56 -18.14 16.61
CA ARG A 185 -7.23 -18.86 17.86
C ARG A 185 -7.12 -17.88 19.02
N VAL A 186 -6.37 -16.79 18.83
CA VAL A 186 -6.19 -15.76 19.87
C VAL A 186 -7.47 -14.97 20.11
N ALA A 187 -8.28 -14.67 19.08
CA ALA A 187 -9.58 -14.03 19.23
C ALA A 187 -10.50 -14.83 20.16
N LYS A 188 -10.54 -16.16 20.00
CA LYS A 188 -11.30 -17.07 20.87
C LYS A 188 -10.80 -17.06 22.31
N GLU A 189 -9.48 -17.07 22.53
CA GLU A 189 -8.89 -16.98 23.88
C GLU A 189 -9.24 -15.66 24.56
N LEU A 190 -9.26 -14.57 23.81
CA LEU A 190 -9.56 -13.21 24.27
C LEU A 190 -11.07 -12.92 24.37
N GLY A 191 -11.93 -13.81 23.86
CA GLY A 191 -13.38 -13.63 23.86
C GLY A 191 -13.86 -12.53 22.91
N VAL A 192 -13.14 -12.25 21.83
CA VAL A 192 -13.48 -11.21 20.83
C VAL A 192 -13.87 -11.80 19.48
N GLU A 193 -14.49 -10.99 18.64
CA GLU A 193 -14.91 -11.37 17.29
C GLU A 193 -13.74 -11.82 16.40
N ASP A 194 -13.95 -12.94 15.69
CA ASP A 194 -13.01 -13.50 14.72
C ASP A 194 -12.68 -12.55 13.56
N VAL A 195 -11.64 -12.91 12.81
CA VAL A 195 -11.34 -12.40 11.47
C VAL A 195 -11.88 -13.42 10.44
N PRO A 196 -13.04 -13.16 9.81
CA PRO A 196 -13.77 -14.19 9.06
C PRO A 196 -13.11 -14.61 7.74
N SER A 197 -12.32 -13.73 7.12
CA SER A 197 -11.69 -13.97 5.83
C SER A 197 -10.43 -13.12 5.64
N PHE A 198 -9.66 -13.43 4.59
CA PHE A 198 -8.55 -12.62 4.12
C PHE A 198 -8.96 -11.18 3.80
N ALA A 199 -10.14 -10.98 3.20
CA ALA A 199 -10.66 -9.65 2.98
C ALA A 199 -10.91 -8.91 4.31
N ALA A 200 -11.44 -9.58 5.33
CA ALA A 200 -11.65 -8.97 6.64
C ALA A 200 -10.35 -8.65 7.39
N LEU A 201 -9.23 -9.28 7.02
CA LEU A 201 -7.89 -8.89 7.49
C LEU A 201 -7.45 -7.52 6.92
N LEU A 202 -8.01 -7.14 5.76
CA LEU A 202 -7.72 -5.89 5.06
C LEU A 202 -8.70 -4.76 5.40
N LEU A 203 -9.82 -5.09 6.05
CA LEU A 203 -10.92 -4.17 6.33
C LEU A 203 -11.06 -3.93 7.84
N SER A 204 -11.77 -2.86 8.20
CA SER A 204 -12.02 -2.48 9.60
C SER A 204 -13.42 -1.88 9.76
N ASP A 205 -13.69 -1.15 10.85
CA ASP A 205 -14.98 -0.48 11.05
C ASP A 205 -15.15 0.67 10.04
N LEU A 206 -14.05 1.37 9.72
CA LEU A 206 -13.97 2.30 8.61
C LEU A 206 -12.69 2.05 7.81
N THR A 207 -12.83 1.54 6.60
CA THR A 207 -11.70 1.39 5.69
C THR A 207 -11.64 2.56 4.70
N LEU A 208 -10.55 3.30 4.78
CA LEU A 208 -10.17 4.33 3.84
C LEU A 208 -9.60 3.69 2.58
N VAL A 209 -10.17 4.05 1.44
CA VAL A 209 -9.76 3.61 0.10
C VAL A 209 -8.90 4.71 -0.50
N PRO A 210 -7.57 4.55 -0.56
CA PRO A 210 -6.67 5.59 -1.05
C PRO A 210 -6.70 5.64 -2.58
N ASP A 211 -7.81 6.07 -3.16
CA ASP A 211 -7.99 6.23 -4.60
C ASP A 211 -9.13 7.23 -4.85
N THR A 212 -9.44 7.52 -6.11
CA THR A 212 -10.56 8.36 -6.50
C THR A 212 -11.63 7.54 -7.24
N PRO A 213 -12.91 7.95 -7.20
CA PRO A 213 -13.97 7.30 -7.96
C PRO A 213 -13.66 7.18 -9.46
N ASP A 214 -13.10 8.25 -10.05
CA ASP A 214 -12.76 8.31 -11.47
C ASP A 214 -11.68 7.29 -11.84
N VAL A 215 -10.71 7.08 -10.95
CA VAL A 215 -9.60 6.16 -11.21
C VAL A 215 -9.98 4.72 -10.92
N LEU A 216 -10.64 4.45 -9.80
CA LEU A 216 -11.08 3.10 -9.48
C LEU A 216 -12.18 2.62 -10.43
N GLY A 217 -13.03 3.53 -10.92
CA GLY A 217 -14.22 3.22 -11.72
C GLY A 217 -15.40 2.75 -10.88
N VAL A 218 -15.44 3.12 -9.59
CA VAL A 218 -16.57 2.85 -8.68
C VAL A 218 -17.05 4.19 -8.13
N PRO A 219 -18.33 4.57 -8.32
CA PRO A 219 -18.85 5.84 -7.82
C PRO A 219 -18.73 5.95 -6.29
N ALA A 220 -18.43 7.16 -5.78
CA ALA A 220 -18.34 7.42 -4.33
C ALA A 220 -19.60 6.95 -3.58
N GLU A 221 -20.79 7.24 -4.13
CA GLU A 221 -22.07 6.83 -3.55
C GLU A 221 -22.17 5.31 -3.33
N VAL A 222 -21.61 4.53 -4.25
CA VAL A 222 -21.59 3.06 -4.13
C VAL A 222 -20.65 2.63 -3.01
N MET A 223 -19.47 3.25 -2.94
CA MET A 223 -18.49 2.98 -1.89
C MET A 223 -19.07 3.27 -0.51
N ASP A 224 -19.69 4.44 -0.36
CA ASP A 224 -20.20 4.97 0.90
C ASP A 224 -21.42 4.21 1.43
N ARG A 225 -22.31 3.77 0.51
CA ARG A 225 -23.47 2.95 0.83
C ARG A 225 -23.13 1.47 0.98
N TRP A 226 -21.97 1.02 0.53
CA TRP A 226 -21.61 -0.40 0.58
C TRP A 226 -21.65 -0.88 2.03
N ARG A 227 -22.30 -2.01 2.25
CA ARG A 227 -22.32 -2.69 3.54
C ARG A 227 -22.05 -4.18 3.31
N PRO A 228 -21.37 -4.84 4.25
CA PRO A 228 -21.15 -6.28 4.24
C PRO A 228 -22.40 -7.10 3.93
N ALA A 229 -22.28 -8.00 2.96
CA ALA A 229 -23.25 -9.06 2.73
C ALA A 229 -22.60 -10.43 2.98
N GLY A 230 -23.18 -11.20 3.90
CA GLY A 230 -22.71 -12.55 4.26
C GLY A 230 -21.57 -12.58 5.28
N ALA A 231 -21.10 -13.80 5.59
CA ALA A 231 -20.19 -14.06 6.71
C ALA A 231 -18.69 -13.81 6.40
N GLY A 232 -18.36 -13.23 5.24
CA GLY A 232 -16.97 -12.99 4.81
C GLY A 232 -16.35 -11.72 5.39
N TYR A 233 -17.15 -10.87 6.04
CA TYR A 233 -16.73 -9.57 6.56
C TYR A 233 -17.34 -9.35 7.95
N ARG A 234 -16.79 -8.39 8.70
CA ARG A 234 -17.41 -7.93 9.95
C ARG A 234 -18.57 -7.02 9.63
N ALA A 235 -19.70 -7.15 10.33
CA ALA A 235 -20.92 -6.42 10.01
C ALA A 235 -20.78 -4.89 10.13
N SER A 236 -19.84 -4.42 10.94
CA SER A 236 -19.55 -3.01 11.17
C SER A 236 -18.77 -2.33 10.04
N THR A 237 -18.22 -3.08 9.08
CA THR A 237 -17.33 -2.52 8.06
C THR A 237 -18.02 -1.51 7.16
N ARG A 238 -17.39 -0.34 7.02
CA ARG A 238 -17.74 0.72 6.08
C ARG A 238 -16.54 1.06 5.21
N LEU A 239 -16.78 1.58 4.03
CA LEU A 239 -15.74 2.03 3.10
C LEU A 239 -15.92 3.53 2.83
N ARG A 240 -14.80 4.24 2.65
CA ARG A 240 -14.80 5.65 2.24
C ARG A 240 -13.57 5.94 1.39
N TYR A 241 -13.74 6.66 0.30
CA TYR A 241 -12.59 7.18 -0.44
C TYR A 241 -11.81 8.20 0.40
N ALA A 242 -10.49 8.09 0.38
CA ALA A 242 -9.59 9.10 0.88
C ALA A 242 -8.91 9.88 -0.26
N GLY A 243 -8.69 9.29 -1.44
CA GLY A 243 -7.79 9.86 -2.45
C GLY A 243 -6.35 9.36 -2.28
N PRO A 244 -5.42 9.74 -3.17
CA PRO A 244 -4.06 9.21 -3.15
C PRO A 244 -3.29 9.65 -1.90
N ILE A 245 -2.66 8.71 -1.19
CA ILE A 245 -1.79 8.95 -0.05
C ILE A 245 -0.52 8.15 -0.24
N PHE A 246 0.57 8.81 -0.62
CA PHE A 246 1.85 8.18 -0.90
C PHE A 246 3.00 8.94 -0.23
N ALA A 247 4.18 8.30 -0.17
CA ALA A 247 5.33 8.82 0.54
C ALA A 247 5.85 10.15 -0.06
N GLN A 248 5.87 11.19 0.76
CA GLN A 248 6.54 12.45 0.49
C GLN A 248 7.70 12.60 1.46
N ILE A 249 8.87 12.10 1.05
CA ILE A 249 10.07 12.11 1.88
C ILE A 249 10.69 13.50 1.84
N ASP A 250 10.72 14.19 2.97
CA ASP A 250 11.34 15.53 3.09
C ASP A 250 12.86 15.46 3.05
N ARG A 251 13.41 15.27 1.84
CA ARG A 251 14.84 15.26 1.53
C ARG A 251 15.08 15.89 0.16
N PRO A 252 16.17 16.66 -0.02
CA PRO A 252 16.49 17.22 -1.32
C PRO A 252 16.86 16.13 -2.33
N VAL A 253 16.59 16.38 -3.60
CA VAL A 253 17.11 15.56 -4.71
C VAL A 253 18.62 15.78 -4.80
N PRO A 254 19.46 14.72 -4.77
CA PRO A 254 20.91 14.88 -4.88
C PRO A 254 21.32 15.59 -6.18
N GLU A 255 22.34 16.46 -6.13
CA GLU A 255 22.77 17.25 -7.30
C GLU A 255 23.15 16.38 -8.50
N ARG A 256 23.78 15.22 -8.26
CA ARG A 256 24.09 14.26 -9.34
C ARG A 256 22.85 13.70 -10.03
N VAL A 257 21.74 13.55 -9.29
CA VAL A 257 20.45 13.11 -9.84
C VAL A 257 19.84 14.23 -10.66
N THR A 258 19.88 15.48 -10.17
CA THR A 258 19.44 16.65 -10.94
C THR A 258 20.21 16.75 -12.26
N ARG A 259 21.54 16.68 -12.24
CA ARG A 259 22.37 16.69 -13.46
C ARG A 259 22.05 15.53 -14.40
N PHE A 260 21.74 14.35 -13.86
CA PHE A 260 21.32 13.21 -14.67
C PHE A 260 19.97 13.49 -15.35
N LEU A 261 18.98 13.99 -14.61
CA LEU A 261 17.66 14.32 -15.14
C LEU A 261 17.68 15.46 -16.18
N ASP A 262 18.58 16.43 -16.02
CA ASP A 262 18.70 17.58 -16.94
C ASP A 262 19.48 17.24 -18.23
N GLY A 263 20.09 16.06 -18.30
CA GLY A 263 20.75 15.59 -19.53
C GLY A 263 19.74 15.25 -20.64
N GLY A 264 20.22 15.13 -21.88
CA GLY A 264 19.35 14.80 -23.01
C GLY A 264 18.79 13.37 -22.98
N GLY A 265 17.73 13.16 -23.76
CA GLY A 265 17.08 11.86 -23.98
C GLY A 265 16.08 11.46 -22.89
N PRO A 266 15.29 10.39 -23.14
CA PRO A 266 14.27 9.95 -22.19
C PRO A 266 14.89 9.30 -20.95
N VAL A 267 14.29 9.56 -19.78
CA VAL A 267 14.70 8.95 -18.51
C VAL A 267 13.65 7.97 -18.00
N ALA A 268 14.09 6.75 -17.66
CA ALA A 268 13.28 5.75 -16.97
C ALA A 268 13.70 5.63 -15.50
N TYR A 269 12.77 5.86 -14.57
CA TYR A 269 12.97 5.66 -13.15
C TYR A 269 12.61 4.23 -12.74
N VAL A 270 13.57 3.47 -12.22
CA VAL A 270 13.41 2.06 -11.84
C VAL A 270 13.40 1.93 -10.32
N ALA A 271 12.28 1.50 -9.76
CA ALA A 271 12.07 1.32 -8.32
C ALA A 271 11.24 0.06 -8.05
N ILE A 272 11.90 -1.11 -8.03
CA ILE A 272 11.26 -2.43 -7.85
C ILE A 272 11.66 -2.98 -6.47
N THR A 273 11.21 -2.30 -5.43
CA THR A 273 11.72 -2.46 -4.05
C THR A 273 11.38 -3.79 -3.37
N SER A 274 10.41 -4.54 -3.90
CA SER A 274 9.92 -5.80 -3.33
C SER A 274 10.48 -7.05 -4.04
N SER A 275 11.45 -6.86 -4.93
CA SER A 275 12.07 -7.92 -5.74
C SER A 275 13.35 -8.49 -5.11
N LEU A 276 13.92 -9.50 -5.76
CA LEU A 276 15.28 -9.97 -5.47
C LEU A 276 16.31 -9.08 -6.17
N THR A 277 17.53 -9.00 -5.61
CA THR A 277 18.64 -8.25 -6.23
C THR A 277 18.90 -8.69 -7.67
N GLU A 278 18.86 -9.99 -7.95
CA GLU A 278 19.06 -10.54 -9.31
C GLU A 278 17.94 -10.15 -10.28
N GLU A 279 16.71 -10.00 -9.81
CA GLU A 279 15.59 -9.53 -10.63
C GLU A 279 15.78 -8.05 -10.99
N VAL A 280 16.20 -7.22 -10.03
CA VAL A 280 16.54 -5.81 -10.30
C VAL A 280 17.67 -5.73 -11.33
N ARG A 281 18.73 -6.53 -11.19
CA ARG A 281 19.83 -6.61 -12.16
C ARG A 281 19.34 -7.02 -13.55
N GLY A 282 18.54 -8.08 -13.63
CA GLY A 282 17.97 -8.57 -14.89
C GLY A 282 17.11 -7.53 -15.59
N VAL A 283 16.24 -6.84 -14.83
CA VAL A 283 15.38 -5.77 -15.36
C VAL A 283 16.20 -4.59 -15.86
N VAL A 284 17.16 -4.09 -15.06
CA VAL A 284 18.01 -2.96 -15.47
C VAL A 284 18.81 -3.32 -16.72
N SER A 285 19.41 -4.51 -16.75
CA SER A 285 20.18 -5.00 -17.91
C SER A 285 19.33 -5.06 -19.18
N ALA A 286 18.14 -5.66 -19.11
CA ALA A 286 17.24 -5.74 -20.25
C ALA A 286 16.75 -4.35 -20.69
N LEU A 287 16.40 -3.48 -19.74
CA LEU A 287 15.85 -2.15 -20.00
C LEU A 287 16.85 -1.19 -20.65
N ARG A 288 18.17 -1.38 -20.51
CA ARG A 288 19.19 -0.58 -21.23
C ARG A 288 18.98 -0.59 -22.75
N SER A 289 18.47 -1.71 -23.29
CA SER A 289 18.16 -1.84 -24.71
C SER A 289 16.96 -0.99 -25.18
N SER A 290 16.27 -0.30 -24.27
CA SER A 290 15.21 0.67 -24.59
C SER A 290 15.75 1.95 -25.23
N GLY A 291 17.02 2.29 -24.98
CA GLY A 291 17.61 3.59 -25.33
C GLY A 291 17.32 4.71 -24.33
N ALA A 292 16.56 4.44 -23.26
CA ALA A 292 16.36 5.36 -22.16
C ALA A 292 17.52 5.30 -21.16
N ARG A 293 17.81 6.45 -20.56
CA ARG A 293 18.76 6.56 -19.44
C ARG A 293 18.05 6.11 -18.17
N LEU A 294 18.70 5.30 -17.34
CA LEU A 294 18.07 4.64 -16.20
C LEU A 294 18.46 5.30 -14.88
N LEU A 295 17.49 5.81 -14.14
CA LEU A 295 17.67 6.23 -12.75
C LEU A 295 17.13 5.13 -11.83
N VAL A 296 18.02 4.41 -11.16
CA VAL A 296 17.68 3.23 -10.34
C VAL A 296 17.67 3.61 -8.86
N ALA A 297 16.54 3.38 -8.19
CA ALA A 297 16.45 3.39 -6.74
C ALA A 297 16.72 1.98 -6.18
N GLY A 298 17.96 1.73 -5.78
CA GLY A 298 18.44 0.44 -5.26
C GLY A 298 17.81 0.05 -3.92
N THR A 299 17.50 1.02 -3.05
CA THR A 299 16.90 0.84 -1.71
C THR A 299 17.65 -0.12 -0.79
N VAL A 300 17.28 -1.39 -0.76
CA VAL A 300 17.93 -2.46 0.03
C VAL A 300 18.81 -3.38 -0.84
N HIS A 301 18.80 -3.18 -2.16
CA HIS A 301 19.52 -4.01 -3.13
C HIS A 301 20.92 -3.45 -3.38
N ASP A 302 21.91 -4.33 -3.33
CA ASP A 302 23.28 -4.01 -3.74
C ASP A 302 23.42 -4.13 -5.26
N VAL A 303 23.20 -3.01 -5.95
CA VAL A 303 23.24 -2.88 -7.42
C VAL A 303 24.06 -1.67 -7.88
N GLY A 304 24.93 -1.14 -7.01
CA GLY A 304 25.74 0.04 -7.30
C GLY A 304 26.72 -0.16 -8.46
N ASP A 305 27.17 -1.40 -8.67
CA ASP A 305 28.04 -1.82 -9.77
C ASP A 305 27.36 -1.74 -11.15
N LEU A 306 26.03 -1.57 -11.22
CA LEU A 306 25.33 -1.34 -12.49
C LEU A 306 25.51 0.09 -13.03
N ALA A 307 26.04 1.01 -12.22
CA ALA A 307 26.21 2.40 -12.60
C ALA A 307 27.17 2.58 -13.78
N GLY A 308 26.84 3.52 -14.66
CA GLY A 308 27.61 3.88 -15.85
C GLY A 308 27.06 5.15 -16.50
N ASP A 309 27.45 5.44 -17.75
CA ASP A 309 27.06 6.69 -18.43
C ASP A 309 25.54 6.82 -18.62
N ASP A 310 24.87 5.70 -18.88
CA ASP A 310 23.42 5.59 -19.12
C ASP A 310 22.63 5.14 -17.88
N VAL A 311 23.29 4.80 -16.77
CA VAL A 311 22.66 4.27 -15.55
C VAL A 311 23.19 4.99 -14.31
N LEU A 312 22.32 5.71 -13.61
CA LEU A 312 22.61 6.28 -12.29
C LEU A 312 21.91 5.46 -11.21
N VAL A 313 22.67 5.01 -10.21
CA VAL A 313 22.15 4.24 -9.07
C VAL A 313 22.19 5.08 -7.80
N GLU A 314 21.06 5.12 -7.10
CA GLU A 314 20.87 5.78 -5.81
C GLU A 314 20.20 4.84 -4.83
N GLN A 315 20.46 4.99 -3.53
CA GLN A 315 19.82 4.13 -2.53
C GLN A 315 18.36 4.53 -2.30
N VAL A 316 18.13 5.69 -1.69
CA VAL A 316 16.79 6.20 -1.40
C VAL A 316 16.63 7.56 -2.08
N LEU A 317 15.58 7.69 -2.89
CA LEU A 317 15.23 8.91 -3.59
C LEU A 317 13.89 9.47 -3.10
N PRO A 318 13.73 10.80 -3.03
CA PRO A 318 12.42 11.40 -2.84
C PRO A 318 11.59 11.23 -4.11
N SER A 319 10.97 10.06 -4.30
CA SER A 319 10.30 9.69 -5.56
C SER A 319 9.28 10.74 -6.01
N HIS A 320 8.51 11.34 -5.11
CA HIS A 320 7.57 12.43 -5.41
C HIS A 320 8.21 13.68 -6.06
N LEU A 321 9.50 13.95 -5.86
CA LEU A 321 10.23 15.05 -6.50
C LEU A 321 10.92 14.62 -7.81
N VAL A 322 11.28 13.34 -7.92
CA VAL A 322 11.95 12.76 -9.10
C VAL A 322 10.94 12.41 -10.19
N MET A 323 9.80 11.83 -9.82
CA MET A 323 8.79 11.28 -10.72
C MET A 323 8.28 12.29 -11.77
N PRO A 324 8.04 13.58 -11.44
CA PRO A 324 7.60 14.56 -12.44
C PRO A 324 8.65 14.91 -13.50
N LYS A 325 9.91 14.50 -13.29
CA LYS A 325 11.06 14.80 -14.15
C LYS A 325 11.52 13.61 -15.01
N VAL A 326 10.81 12.48 -14.97
CA VAL A 326 11.13 11.30 -15.78
C VAL A 326 10.02 11.01 -16.79
N ASP A 327 10.36 10.25 -17.83
CA ASP A 327 9.45 9.93 -18.93
C ASP A 327 8.73 8.60 -18.75
N LEU A 328 9.30 7.72 -17.92
CA LEU A 328 8.76 6.41 -17.63
C LEU A 328 9.12 6.01 -16.20
N ALA A 329 8.20 5.41 -15.46
CA ALA A 329 8.49 4.70 -14.23
C ALA A 329 8.42 3.18 -14.45
N VAL A 330 9.28 2.43 -13.78
CA VAL A 330 9.27 0.96 -13.75
C VAL A 330 9.23 0.54 -12.29
N THR A 331 8.12 -0.06 -11.87
CA THR A 331 7.88 -0.35 -10.44
C THR A 331 7.32 -1.75 -10.24
N ALA A 332 7.35 -2.25 -9.00
CA ALA A 332 6.65 -3.49 -8.66
C ALA A 332 5.11 -3.36 -8.69
N GLY A 333 4.56 -2.15 -8.83
CA GLY A 333 3.11 -1.92 -8.83
C GLY A 333 2.48 -1.71 -7.44
N GLY A 334 3.28 -1.54 -6.39
CA GLY A 334 2.74 -1.21 -5.05
C GLY A 334 2.00 0.12 -5.05
N GLN A 335 0.88 0.20 -4.32
CA GLN A 335 -0.06 1.33 -4.37
C GLN A 335 0.61 2.71 -4.28
N GLY A 336 1.51 2.93 -3.31
CA GLY A 336 2.17 4.23 -3.15
C GLY A 336 3.06 4.63 -4.33
N SER A 337 3.76 3.68 -4.95
CA SER A 337 4.60 3.94 -6.12
C SER A 337 3.76 4.22 -7.37
N VAL A 338 2.67 3.47 -7.55
CA VAL A 338 1.70 3.70 -8.64
C VAL A 338 1.05 5.06 -8.48
N GLN A 339 0.55 5.39 -7.29
CA GLN A 339 -0.03 6.70 -7.02
C GLN A 339 0.98 7.83 -7.24
N CYS A 340 2.22 7.68 -6.82
CA CYS A 340 3.27 8.68 -7.05
C CYS A 340 3.49 8.94 -8.56
N ALA A 341 3.53 7.90 -9.38
CA ALA A 341 3.66 8.02 -10.84
C ALA A 341 2.43 8.68 -11.48
N MET A 342 1.24 8.20 -11.11
CA MET A 342 -0.02 8.70 -11.64
C MET A 342 -0.29 10.15 -11.20
N ALA A 343 0.05 10.52 -9.96
CA ALA A 343 -0.02 11.89 -9.44
C ALA A 343 1.05 12.82 -10.05
N ALA A 344 2.13 12.27 -10.61
CA ALA A 344 3.10 13.05 -11.38
C ALA A 344 2.69 13.20 -12.87
N GLY A 345 1.74 12.41 -13.34
CA GLY A 345 1.40 12.31 -14.77
C GLY A 345 2.45 11.55 -15.58
N THR A 346 3.18 10.65 -14.92
CA THR A 346 4.28 9.87 -15.50
C THR A 346 3.77 8.47 -15.90
N PRO A 347 3.91 8.08 -17.17
CA PRO A 347 3.59 6.71 -17.60
C PRO A 347 4.42 5.67 -16.85
N LEU A 348 3.89 4.45 -16.70
CA LEU A 348 4.60 3.40 -15.96
C LEU A 348 4.45 1.99 -16.49
N ILE A 349 5.49 1.18 -16.29
CA ILE A 349 5.46 -0.27 -16.38
C ILE A 349 5.37 -0.83 -14.95
N THR A 350 4.39 -1.68 -14.69
CA THR A 350 4.31 -2.43 -13.43
C THR A 350 4.77 -3.87 -13.62
N ILE A 351 5.55 -4.37 -12.66
CA ILE A 351 6.04 -5.75 -12.61
C ILE A 351 5.47 -6.39 -11.33
N PRO A 352 4.19 -6.79 -11.35
CA PRO A 352 3.50 -7.22 -10.15
C PRO A 352 4.08 -8.52 -9.59
N LEU A 353 4.21 -8.57 -8.27
CA LEU A 353 4.64 -9.75 -7.50
C LEU A 353 3.51 -10.34 -6.65
N GLN A 354 2.44 -9.57 -6.43
CA GLN A 354 1.27 -9.96 -5.64
C GLN A 354 -0.05 -9.46 -6.26
N PRO A 355 -1.21 -10.02 -5.88
CA PRO A 355 -2.52 -9.65 -6.44
C PRO A 355 -2.86 -8.17 -6.39
N GLU A 356 -2.56 -7.49 -5.28
CA GLU A 356 -2.83 -6.06 -5.12
C GLU A 356 -2.02 -5.24 -6.13
N GLN A 357 -0.74 -5.56 -6.32
CA GLN A 357 0.12 -4.90 -7.29
C GLN A 357 -0.35 -5.13 -8.73
N ASP A 358 -0.82 -6.33 -9.03
CA ASP A 358 -1.36 -6.66 -10.34
C ASP A 358 -2.64 -5.87 -10.61
N PHE A 359 -3.54 -5.77 -9.64
CA PHE A 359 -4.75 -4.96 -9.76
C PHE A 359 -4.44 -3.48 -9.97
N ASN A 360 -3.47 -2.92 -9.24
CA ASN A 360 -3.02 -1.53 -9.50
C ASN A 360 -2.49 -1.38 -10.92
N GLY A 361 -1.74 -2.37 -11.44
CA GLY A 361 -1.32 -2.44 -12.84
C GLY A 361 -2.49 -2.47 -13.84
N GLN A 362 -3.58 -3.19 -13.51
CA GLN A 362 -4.79 -3.21 -14.34
C GLN A 362 -5.49 -1.84 -14.37
N LEU A 363 -5.47 -1.08 -13.27
CA LEU A 363 -5.97 0.30 -13.26
C LEU A 363 -5.11 1.19 -14.16
N VAL A 364 -3.78 1.06 -14.10
CA VAL A 364 -2.86 1.77 -14.99
C VAL A 364 -3.17 1.49 -16.47
N GLU A 365 -3.38 0.21 -16.83
CA GLU A 365 -3.76 -0.20 -18.19
C GLU A 365 -5.10 0.40 -18.62
N ARG A 366 -6.11 0.35 -17.74
CA ARG A 366 -7.46 0.86 -18.02
C ARG A 366 -7.48 2.35 -18.34
N HIS A 367 -6.64 3.13 -17.68
CA HIS A 367 -6.50 4.57 -17.94
C HIS A 367 -5.62 4.89 -19.14
N GLY A 368 -5.00 3.86 -19.74
CA GLY A 368 -4.01 4.01 -20.79
C GLY A 368 -2.78 4.77 -20.29
N ALA A 369 -2.43 4.64 -19.01
CA ALA A 369 -1.27 5.33 -18.41
C ALA A 369 -0.01 4.45 -18.41
N GLY A 370 -0.11 3.21 -18.88
CA GLY A 370 1.01 2.28 -18.84
C GLY A 370 0.60 0.85 -19.18
N ALA A 371 1.43 -0.10 -18.76
CA ALA A 371 1.22 -1.52 -18.97
C ALA A 371 1.81 -2.36 -17.84
N ARG A 372 1.33 -3.59 -17.67
CA ARG A 372 1.95 -4.57 -16.76
C ARG A 372 2.73 -5.62 -17.54
N ILE A 373 3.79 -6.14 -16.93
CA ILE A 373 4.64 -7.20 -17.48
C ILE A 373 5.03 -8.18 -16.38
N ALA A 374 5.04 -9.49 -16.66
CA ALA A 374 5.43 -10.49 -15.67
C ALA A 374 6.95 -10.44 -15.44
N MET A 375 7.41 -10.74 -14.22
CA MET A 375 8.85 -10.67 -13.88
C MET A 375 9.74 -11.46 -14.86
N ARG A 376 9.33 -12.66 -15.28
CA ARG A 376 10.07 -13.48 -16.25
C ARG A 376 10.30 -12.77 -17.60
N ASP A 377 9.33 -11.95 -18.01
CA ASP A 377 9.34 -11.23 -19.28
C ASP A 377 10.04 -9.88 -19.09
N ALA A 378 9.96 -9.32 -17.87
CA ALA A 378 10.63 -8.10 -17.44
C ALA A 378 12.17 -8.23 -17.45
N THR A 379 12.71 -9.44 -17.26
CA THR A 379 14.14 -9.75 -17.35
C THR A 379 14.59 -10.17 -18.76
N SER A 380 13.71 -10.02 -19.75
CA SER A 380 13.96 -10.32 -21.16
C SER A 380 13.90 -9.04 -22.03
N PRO A 381 14.26 -9.08 -23.32
CA PRO A 381 14.13 -7.92 -24.22
C PRO A 381 12.71 -7.31 -24.30
N ALA A 382 11.68 -8.07 -23.89
CA ALA A 382 10.30 -7.60 -23.90
C ALA A 382 10.08 -6.31 -23.09
N ILE A 383 10.81 -6.09 -21.98
CA ILE A 383 10.68 -4.84 -21.22
C ILE A 383 11.20 -3.63 -21.99
N ALA A 384 12.27 -3.80 -22.77
CA ALA A 384 12.82 -2.74 -23.58
C ALA A 384 11.86 -2.34 -24.71
N ASP A 385 11.23 -3.33 -25.34
CA ASP A 385 10.23 -3.09 -26.38
C ASP A 385 8.98 -2.40 -25.82
N LEU A 386 8.54 -2.81 -24.62
CA LEU A 386 7.44 -2.16 -23.92
C LEU A 386 7.78 -0.72 -23.54
N ALA A 387 9.00 -0.46 -23.04
CA ALA A 387 9.47 0.87 -22.72
C ALA A 387 9.52 1.76 -23.98
N LYS A 388 10.08 1.27 -25.09
CA LYS A 388 10.09 1.98 -26.38
C LYS A 388 8.69 2.34 -26.84
N ARG A 389 7.74 1.40 -26.73
CA ARG A 389 6.33 1.65 -27.08
C ARG A 389 5.72 2.75 -26.22
N ILE A 390 5.90 2.70 -24.90
CA ILE A 390 5.32 3.70 -23.99
C ILE A 390 5.95 5.09 -24.22
N LEU A 391 7.27 5.14 -24.40
CA LEU A 391 7.99 6.39 -24.66
C LEU A 391 7.66 6.99 -26.03
N GLY A 392 7.38 6.15 -27.04
CA GLY A 392 7.07 6.56 -28.41
C GLY A 392 5.60 6.88 -28.71
N ASP A 393 4.67 6.57 -27.80
CA ASP A 393 3.23 6.76 -28.00
C ASP A 393 2.66 7.74 -26.98
N ALA A 394 2.34 8.95 -27.45
CA ALA A 394 1.85 10.05 -26.63
C ALA A 394 0.57 9.71 -25.85
N ARG A 395 -0.23 8.73 -26.29
CA ARG A 395 -1.46 8.30 -25.61
C ARG A 395 -1.20 7.84 -24.17
N PHE A 396 -0.03 7.27 -23.90
CA PHE A 396 0.34 6.87 -22.53
C PHE A 396 0.53 8.07 -21.61
N ARG A 397 1.22 9.10 -22.11
CA ARG A 397 1.42 10.36 -21.39
C ARG A 397 0.10 11.09 -21.17
N ASP A 398 -0.79 11.07 -22.16
CA ASP A 398 -2.13 11.65 -22.02
C ASP A 398 -2.98 10.89 -20.99
N GLY A 399 -2.88 9.56 -20.95
CA GLY A 399 -3.52 8.73 -19.93
C GLY A 399 -3.03 9.06 -18.52
N ALA A 400 -1.72 9.11 -18.32
CA ALA A 400 -1.14 9.47 -17.04
C ALA A 400 -1.54 10.90 -16.60
N ARG A 401 -1.56 11.87 -17.53
CA ARG A 401 -2.00 13.25 -17.26
C ARG A 401 -3.47 13.35 -16.87
N ARG A 402 -4.37 12.59 -17.52
CA ARG A 402 -5.79 12.57 -17.12
C ARG A 402 -5.96 12.11 -15.68
N VAL A 403 -5.21 11.09 -15.27
CA VAL A 403 -5.28 10.62 -13.89
C VAL A 403 -4.64 11.61 -12.91
N ARG A 404 -3.51 12.21 -13.26
CA ARG A 404 -2.93 13.33 -12.48
C ARG A 404 -3.97 14.40 -12.22
N ASP A 405 -4.69 14.83 -13.24
CA ASP A 405 -5.69 15.90 -13.14
C ASP A 405 -6.90 15.47 -12.30
N SER A 406 -7.22 14.17 -12.26
CA SER A 406 -8.21 13.63 -11.31
C SER A 406 -7.70 13.67 -9.87
N TYR A 407 -6.49 13.12 -9.63
CA TYR A 407 -5.86 13.08 -8.32
C TYR A 407 -5.63 14.48 -7.72
N ALA A 408 -5.30 15.47 -8.54
CA ALA A 408 -5.10 16.86 -8.09
C ALA A 408 -6.35 17.52 -7.49
N LYS A 409 -7.54 16.95 -7.69
CA LYS A 409 -8.81 17.46 -7.14
C LYS A 409 -9.06 17.03 -5.70
N VAL A 410 -8.27 16.10 -5.15
CA VAL A 410 -8.51 15.50 -3.84
C VAL A 410 -7.24 15.57 -3.00
N ASP A 411 -7.33 16.16 -1.82
CA ASP A 411 -6.29 16.06 -0.80
C ASP A 411 -6.51 14.77 0.00
N GLY A 412 -5.71 13.75 -0.32
CA GLY A 412 -5.75 12.42 0.28
C GLY A 412 -5.76 12.41 1.81
N PRO A 413 -4.67 12.91 2.43
CA PRO A 413 -4.56 13.04 3.88
C PRO A 413 -5.71 13.81 4.53
N LEU A 414 -6.18 14.90 3.91
CA LEU A 414 -7.27 15.71 4.46
C LEU A 414 -8.60 14.96 4.44
N ALA A 415 -8.95 14.32 3.33
CA ALA A 415 -10.18 13.53 3.24
C ALA A 415 -10.16 12.32 4.19
N ALA A 416 -8.98 11.69 4.39
CA ALA A 416 -8.80 10.67 5.42
C ALA A 416 -9.06 11.22 6.83
N ALA A 417 -8.48 12.37 7.16
CA ALA A 417 -8.68 13.02 8.45
C ALA A 417 -10.16 13.40 8.68
N ASP A 418 -10.83 13.93 7.66
CA ASP A 418 -12.24 14.30 7.73
C ASP A 418 -13.13 13.07 7.99
N ALA A 419 -12.91 11.96 7.28
CA ALA A 419 -13.65 10.72 7.50
C ALA A 419 -13.41 10.12 8.91
N ILE A 420 -12.18 10.23 9.45
CA ILE A 420 -11.87 9.80 10.82
C ILE A 420 -12.62 10.68 11.84
N LEU A 421 -12.65 11.99 11.63
CA LEU A 421 -13.32 12.94 12.52
C LEU A 421 -14.84 12.77 12.50
N GLU A 422 -15.44 12.47 11.34
CA GLU A 422 -16.85 12.09 11.22
C GLU A 422 -17.15 10.88 12.11
N LEU A 423 -16.33 9.83 12.07
CA LEU A 423 -16.48 8.66 12.92
C LEU A 423 -16.36 8.98 14.42
N VAL A 424 -15.41 9.84 14.81
CA VAL A 424 -15.27 10.33 16.20
C VAL A 424 -16.54 11.06 16.64
N ALA A 425 -17.11 11.91 15.77
CA ALA A 425 -18.33 12.66 16.06
C ALA A 425 -19.55 11.75 16.19
N GLU A 426 -19.71 10.75 15.31
CA GLU A 426 -20.77 9.73 15.41
C GLU A 426 -20.71 8.99 16.75
N ARG A 427 -19.50 8.60 17.18
CA ARG A 427 -19.27 7.90 18.45
C ARG A 427 -19.55 8.74 19.68
N ARG A 428 -19.48 10.07 19.56
CA ARG A 428 -19.85 10.99 20.63
C ARG A 428 -21.37 11.13 20.76
N ALA A 429 -22.09 10.98 19.65
CA ALA A 429 -23.54 11.15 19.61
C ALA A 429 -24.31 9.88 20.01
N ALA A 430 -23.72 8.71 19.83
CA ALA A 430 -24.21 7.41 20.31
C ALA A 430 -23.91 7.22 21.81
#